data_AF-A0A974HZ28-F1
#
_entry.id   AF-A0A974HZ28-F1
#
_cell.length_a   1.000
_cell.length_b   1.000
_cell.length_c   1.000
_cell.angle_alpha   90.00
_cell.angle_beta   90.00
_cell.angle_gamma   90.00
#
_symmetry.space_group_name_H-M   'P 1'
#
loop_
_entity.id
_entity.type
_entity.pdbx_description
1 polymer ?
#
loop_
_entity_poly.entity_id
_entity_poly.type
_entity_poly.pdbx_seq_one_letter_code
_entity_poly.pdbx_strand_id
1 'polypeptide(L)'
;MSHSGLRSTSTSYRRTFGGPLLSPLSYSSSSRLSTSRHFGSPSPGPSSRSSSSAFRVRSSTPVRVSLDRVDFSVAEAVNQEFLTTRSNEKAELQELNDRFASFIEKVRYLEQQNAVLVTEINQARSKEPTRASDLCQQELRELRKQLELLGKDRDHIQVERDNFAEDLAFLKQRLDEEVHKREDAENNLVLFRKDVDDATLSRLELERKIESLMDEIEFLKKLHEEELNDVQVSVQAQPVHMEIEAAKQPDLTSALRDIRSQYETIAAKNVQESEDWYKSKFADLSDAANRNSEALRQAKQDMNESRRQIQSLTCEVDGLKGTNEALLRQMKNMEEQFGMEAANYQDTIGGLEQEVQHMKEEMSRHLREYQDLLNVKMALDIEIATYRKLLEGEESRIAVPIHSLTSLSIKSPAPEIDRSTETHTRKTVVIKTIETRDGEQVVTESRKEQSSEGEK
;
A
#
# COMPACT_ATOMS: atom_id res chain seq x y z
N MET A 1 32.62 -43.53 42.97
CA MET A 1 33.58 -42.43 43.15
C MET A 1 34.26 -42.18 41.83
N SER A 2 34.57 -40.90 41.54
CA SER A 2 35.41 -40.41 40.42
C SER A 2 34.70 -40.06 39.10
N HIS A 3 34.11 -38.86 39.12
CA HIS A 3 34.21 -37.74 38.17
C HIS A 3 34.39 -38.01 36.66
N SER A 4 33.36 -37.65 35.89
CA SER A 4 33.46 -37.28 34.47
C SER A 4 33.03 -35.82 34.31
N GLY A 5 33.94 -35.01 33.75
CA GLY A 5 33.84 -33.56 33.67
C GLY A 5 32.90 -33.08 32.55
N LEU A 6 32.00 -32.18 32.92
CA LEU A 6 31.23 -31.36 31.99
C LEU A 6 31.96 -30.03 31.80
N ARG A 7 32.47 -29.78 30.60
CA ARG A 7 32.90 -28.46 30.15
C ARG A 7 31.66 -27.65 29.77
N SER A 8 31.26 -26.74 30.67
CA SER A 8 30.37 -25.62 30.33
C SER A 8 31.16 -24.55 29.59
N THR A 9 30.83 -24.31 28.33
CA THR A 9 31.14 -23.05 27.65
C THR A 9 29.91 -22.15 27.75
N SER A 10 29.90 -21.31 28.78
CA SER A 10 29.12 -20.08 28.82
C SER A 10 29.81 -19.07 27.91
N THR A 11 29.11 -18.54 26.91
CA THR A 11 29.36 -17.15 26.52
C THR A 11 28.04 -16.45 26.19
N SER A 12 27.88 -15.36 26.91
CA SER A 12 26.76 -14.45 26.97
C SER A 12 27.03 -13.26 26.06
N TYR A 13 26.08 -12.90 25.22
CA TYR A 13 25.97 -11.51 24.74
C TYR A 13 24.53 -11.04 24.92
N ARG A 14 24.27 -10.48 26.12
CA ARG A 14 23.25 -9.46 26.31
C ARG A 14 23.88 -8.12 25.95
N ARG A 15 23.30 -7.41 24.99
CA ARG A 15 23.35 -5.94 24.96
C ARG A 15 21.93 -5.41 24.79
N THR A 16 21.45 -4.87 25.90
CA THR A 16 20.29 -4.00 26.04
C THR A 16 20.78 -2.56 26.05
N PHE A 17 20.27 -1.73 25.14
CA PHE A 17 20.00 -0.30 25.28
C PHE A 17 18.90 -0.05 24.23
N GLY A 18 17.65 0.22 24.59
CA GLY A 18 17.20 1.35 25.41
C GLY A 18 16.76 2.45 24.43
N GLY A 19 15.45 2.58 24.23
CA GLY A 19 14.85 3.62 23.39
C GLY A 19 15.02 5.04 23.94
N PRO A 20 14.37 6.01 23.31
CA PRO A 20 13.15 6.48 23.94
C PRO A 20 11.94 6.58 23.00
N LEU A 21 10.78 6.46 23.66
CA LEU A 21 9.43 6.68 23.18
C LEU A 21 9.12 8.17 22.90
N LEU A 22 7.91 8.38 22.35
CA LEU A 22 7.15 9.63 22.14
C LEU A 22 7.34 10.21 20.73
N SER A 23 6.36 10.30 19.82
CA SER A 23 4.89 10.24 19.90
C SER A 23 4.31 9.97 18.48
N PRO A 24 3.07 9.48 18.35
CA PRO A 24 2.43 9.25 17.06
C PRO A 24 1.84 10.56 16.52
N LEU A 25 2.14 10.92 15.26
CA LEU A 25 1.41 12.00 14.59
C LEU A 25 0.10 11.43 14.03
N SER A 26 -0.98 11.88 14.63
CA SER A 26 -2.35 11.68 14.20
C SER A 26 -2.68 12.56 12.99
N TYR A 27 -3.49 11.99 12.10
CA TYR A 27 -4.27 12.63 11.05
C TYR A 27 -4.93 13.94 11.49
N SER A 28 -5.02 14.92 10.58
CA SER A 28 -6.16 15.84 10.47
C SER A 28 -6.14 16.58 9.13
N SER A 29 -7.10 16.22 8.29
CA SER A 29 -7.63 17.06 7.24
C SER A 29 -8.52 18.14 7.85
N SER A 30 -8.44 19.38 7.39
CA SER A 30 -9.57 20.31 7.34
C SER A 30 -9.20 21.54 6.52
N SER A 31 -9.84 21.68 5.36
CA SER A 31 -10.45 22.96 5.05
C SER A 31 -11.67 23.09 5.95
N ARG A 32 -11.90 24.28 6.50
CA ARG A 32 -13.20 24.94 6.46
C ARG A 32 -13.08 26.41 6.82
N LEU A 33 -13.85 27.23 6.13
CA LEU A 33 -14.06 28.63 6.46
C LEU A 33 -14.79 28.79 7.80
N SER A 34 -14.60 29.91 8.50
CA SER A 34 -15.67 30.89 8.80
C SER A 34 -15.37 31.80 10.01
N THR A 35 -15.52 33.10 9.73
CA THR A 35 -16.22 34.11 10.54
C THR A 35 -15.79 34.48 11.97
N SER A 36 -15.63 35.80 12.14
CA SER A 36 -16.49 36.65 13.00
C SER A 36 -15.89 37.27 14.27
N ARG A 37 -15.60 38.58 14.12
CA ARG A 37 -16.16 39.71 14.90
C ARG A 37 -15.50 40.16 16.22
N HIS A 38 -15.17 41.45 16.17
CA HIS A 38 -15.41 42.53 17.17
C HIS A 38 -14.45 42.65 18.37
N PHE A 39 -13.78 43.79 18.50
CA PHE A 39 -14.28 44.97 19.25
C PHE A 39 -13.36 46.17 18.98
N GLY A 40 -13.94 47.35 18.79
CA GLY A 40 -13.19 48.60 18.60
C GLY A 40 -14.08 49.66 17.96
N SER A 41 -14.82 50.37 18.80
CA SER A 41 -15.95 51.25 18.53
C SER A 41 -15.47 52.70 18.20
N PRO A 42 -16.31 53.76 18.19
CA PRO A 42 -16.76 54.40 16.94
C PRO A 42 -16.52 55.94 16.88
N SER A 43 -16.51 56.47 15.65
CA SER A 43 -17.03 57.80 15.24
C SER A 43 -16.49 59.08 15.96
N PRO A 44 -16.88 60.33 15.57
CA PRO A 44 -17.71 60.81 14.46
C PRO A 44 -17.06 61.92 13.59
N GLY A 45 -17.80 62.37 12.57
CA GLY A 45 -17.44 63.41 11.58
C GLY A 45 -17.30 64.84 12.12
N PRO A 46 -17.23 65.85 11.23
CA PRO A 46 -18.45 66.52 10.73
C PRO A 46 -18.36 66.79 9.19
N SER A 47 -19.42 66.78 8.36
CA SER A 47 -20.61 67.63 8.22
C SER A 47 -20.35 69.15 8.15
N SER A 48 -20.48 69.72 6.95
CA SER A 48 -20.87 71.13 6.77
C SER A 48 -21.89 71.24 5.64
N ARG A 49 -23.17 71.29 6.03
CA ARG A 49 -24.24 71.98 5.32
C ARG A 49 -24.15 73.46 5.68
N SER A 50 -24.46 74.36 4.75
CA SER A 50 -24.96 75.69 5.09
C SER A 50 -25.86 76.19 3.97
N SER A 51 -27.15 76.24 4.28
CA SER A 51 -28.21 76.90 3.55
C SER A 51 -28.40 78.33 4.05
N SER A 52 -28.61 79.25 3.10
CA SER A 52 -29.44 80.47 3.17
C SER A 52 -29.31 81.46 4.34
N SER A 53 -29.01 82.72 4.01
CA SER A 53 -29.79 83.86 4.53
C SER A 53 -29.70 85.06 3.61
N ALA A 54 -30.80 85.33 2.90
CA ALA A 54 -31.12 86.65 2.39
C ALA A 54 -31.54 87.54 3.57
N PHE A 55 -30.99 88.75 3.65
CA PHE A 55 -31.57 89.85 4.44
C PHE A 55 -31.90 91.00 3.50
N ARG A 56 -33.15 91.47 3.62
CA ARG A 56 -33.75 92.59 2.92
C ARG A 56 -34.41 93.45 4.00
N VAL A 57 -33.91 94.65 4.27
CA VAL A 57 -34.59 95.72 5.05
C VAL A 57 -34.00 97.05 4.56
N ARG A 58 -34.68 97.84 3.72
CA ARG A 58 -35.75 98.84 3.94
C ARG A 58 -35.18 100.27 4.11
N SER A 59 -35.86 101.17 3.40
CA SER A 59 -35.75 102.63 3.25
C SER A 59 -35.54 103.47 4.51
N SER A 60 -34.85 104.62 4.37
CA SER A 60 -35.31 105.94 4.88
C SER A 60 -34.39 107.10 4.45
N THR A 61 -34.89 108.02 3.62
CA THR A 61 -34.69 109.47 3.79
C THR A 61 -35.69 109.96 4.87
N PRO A 62 -35.65 111.20 5.43
CA PRO A 62 -34.68 112.31 5.38
C PRO A 62 -34.26 112.82 6.80
N VAL A 63 -33.47 113.90 6.87
CA VAL A 63 -33.66 115.14 7.68
C VAL A 63 -32.32 115.78 8.05
N ARG A 64 -32.20 117.07 7.68
CA ARG A 64 -31.18 118.02 8.14
C ARG A 64 -31.26 118.21 9.65
N VAL A 65 -30.12 118.20 10.33
CA VAL A 65 -29.94 118.99 11.54
C VAL A 65 -28.51 119.52 11.63
N SER A 66 -28.45 120.71 12.19
CA SER A 66 -27.38 121.69 12.18
C SER A 66 -26.12 121.27 12.93
N LEU A 67 -25.00 121.78 12.41
CA LEU A 67 -23.86 122.37 13.13
C LEU A 67 -23.69 121.94 14.60
N ASP A 68 -22.72 121.07 14.87
CA ASP A 68 -21.65 121.46 15.80
C ASP A 68 -20.36 120.68 15.59
N ARG A 69 -19.27 121.39 15.89
CA ARG A 69 -17.88 121.11 15.56
C ARG A 69 -17.30 120.06 16.53
N VAL A 70 -16.92 118.88 16.02
CA VAL A 70 -16.14 117.87 16.76
C VAL A 70 -15.04 117.31 15.86
N ASP A 71 -13.86 117.09 16.43
CA ASP A 71 -12.56 116.93 15.78
C ASP A 71 -12.40 115.59 15.03
N PHE A 72 -12.26 115.63 13.69
CA PHE A 72 -12.14 114.46 12.80
C PHE A 72 -10.71 113.94 12.60
N SER A 73 -9.70 114.63 13.15
CA SER A 73 -8.29 114.27 12.91
C SER A 73 -7.89 112.91 13.49
N VAL A 74 -8.54 112.47 14.57
CA VAL A 74 -8.27 111.17 15.21
C VAL A 74 -8.96 110.02 14.46
N ALA A 75 -10.17 110.24 13.94
CA ALA A 75 -10.91 109.23 13.18
C ALA A 75 -10.30 108.97 11.78
N GLU A 76 -9.72 110.00 11.15
CA GLU A 76 -9.04 109.87 9.86
C GLU A 76 -7.70 109.14 9.98
N ALA A 77 -6.96 109.36 11.06
CA ALA A 77 -5.73 108.61 11.38
C ALA A 77 -6.01 107.12 11.63
N VAL A 78 -7.04 106.79 12.42
CA VAL A 78 -7.45 105.40 12.68
C VAL A 78 -7.97 104.72 11.40
N ASN A 79 -8.65 105.44 10.52
CA ASN A 79 -9.10 104.90 9.23
C ASN A 79 -7.94 104.67 8.24
N GLN A 80 -6.91 105.51 8.25
CA GLN A 80 -5.68 105.27 7.48
C GLN A 80 -4.89 104.06 8.00
N GLU A 81 -4.80 103.88 9.32
CA GLU A 81 -4.22 102.67 9.92
C GLU A 81 -5.04 101.40 9.57
N PHE A 82 -6.37 101.50 9.51
CA PHE A 82 -7.22 100.38 9.09
C PHE A 82 -7.06 100.03 7.60
N LEU A 83 -6.93 101.04 6.73
CA LEU A 83 -6.71 100.82 5.29
C LEU A 83 -5.33 100.23 5.01
N THR A 84 -4.31 100.66 5.76
CA THR A 84 -2.95 100.11 5.63
C THR A 84 -2.86 98.68 6.16
N THR A 85 -3.45 98.36 7.32
CA THR A 85 -3.54 96.99 7.83
C THR A 85 -4.31 96.07 6.88
N ARG A 86 -5.46 96.50 6.35
CA ARG A 86 -6.22 95.73 5.35
C ARG A 86 -5.47 95.56 4.02
N SER A 87 -4.70 96.57 3.61
CA SER A 87 -3.85 96.47 2.42
C SER A 87 -2.70 95.49 2.64
N ASN A 88 -2.10 95.47 3.84
CA ASN A 88 -1.05 94.52 4.21
C ASN A 88 -1.61 93.09 4.31
N GLU A 89 -2.75 92.88 4.96
CA GLU A 89 -3.45 91.57 4.99
C GLU A 89 -3.80 91.08 3.59
N LYS A 90 -4.26 91.98 2.71
CA LYS A 90 -4.54 91.64 1.31
C LYS A 90 -3.26 91.23 0.57
N ALA A 91 -2.14 91.90 0.82
CA ALA A 91 -0.85 91.55 0.22
C ALA A 91 -0.33 90.20 0.73
N GLU A 92 -0.46 89.92 2.03
CA GLU A 92 -0.10 88.63 2.63
C GLU A 92 -0.99 87.49 2.09
N LEU A 93 -2.30 87.73 1.97
CA LEU A 93 -3.22 86.77 1.35
C LEU A 93 -2.92 86.54 -0.14
N GLN A 94 -2.45 87.57 -0.84
CA GLN A 94 -2.04 87.45 -2.23
C GLN A 94 -0.74 86.63 -2.35
N GLU A 95 0.27 86.89 -1.53
CA GLU A 95 1.50 86.10 -1.48
C GLU A 95 1.23 84.63 -1.14
N LEU A 96 0.33 84.39 -0.18
CA LEU A 96 -0.11 83.04 0.18
C LEU A 96 -0.86 82.37 -0.98
N ASN A 97 -1.71 83.10 -1.70
CA ASN A 97 -2.43 82.60 -2.86
C ASN A 97 -1.47 82.28 -4.02
N ASP A 98 -0.50 83.14 -4.30
CA ASP A 98 0.53 82.90 -5.31
C ASP A 98 1.37 81.66 -4.96
N ARG A 99 1.68 81.48 -3.67
CA ARG A 99 2.31 80.25 -3.18
C ARG A 99 1.41 79.03 -3.34
N PHE A 100 0.11 79.11 -3.06
CA PHE A 100 -0.83 78.02 -3.31
C PHE A 100 -0.97 77.68 -4.80
N ALA A 101 -1.01 78.68 -5.69
CA ALA A 101 -1.01 78.47 -7.13
C ALA A 101 0.23 77.70 -7.58
N SER A 102 1.41 78.07 -7.06
CA SER A 102 2.66 77.34 -7.35
C SER A 102 2.64 75.89 -6.84
N PHE A 103 2.01 75.62 -5.69
CA PHE A 103 1.84 74.26 -5.18
C PHE A 103 0.86 73.45 -6.04
N ILE A 104 -0.24 74.04 -6.49
CA ILE A 104 -1.21 73.37 -7.37
C ILE A 104 -0.56 73.03 -8.72
N GLU A 105 0.24 73.94 -9.28
CA GLU A 105 1.02 73.66 -10.50
C GLU A 105 2.02 72.53 -10.26
N LYS A 106 2.70 72.51 -9.10
CA LYS A 106 3.62 71.42 -8.76
C LYS A 106 2.90 70.08 -8.60
N VAL A 107 1.73 70.06 -7.98
CA VAL A 107 0.91 68.84 -7.85
C VAL A 107 0.47 68.35 -9.22
N ARG A 108 -0.05 69.23 -10.09
CA ARG A 108 -0.44 68.85 -11.46
C ARG A 108 0.75 68.31 -12.27
N TYR A 109 1.92 68.93 -12.14
CA TYR A 109 3.14 68.43 -12.78
C TYR A 109 3.52 67.03 -12.28
N LEU A 110 3.45 66.79 -10.96
CA LEU A 110 3.73 65.49 -10.37
C LEU A 110 2.68 64.44 -10.74
N GLU A 111 1.39 64.80 -10.81
CA GLU A 111 0.32 63.94 -11.29
C GLU A 111 0.53 63.56 -12.76
N GLN A 112 0.91 64.53 -13.60
CA GLN A 112 1.22 64.28 -15.00
C GLN A 112 2.45 63.36 -15.15
N GLN A 113 3.51 63.58 -14.37
CA GLN A 113 4.68 62.68 -14.36
C GLN A 113 4.31 61.28 -13.87
N ASN A 114 3.52 61.16 -12.81
CA ASN A 114 3.06 59.85 -12.32
C ASN A 114 2.19 59.14 -13.36
N ALA A 115 1.31 59.85 -14.07
CA ALA A 115 0.52 59.27 -15.15
C ALA A 115 1.42 58.70 -16.26
N VAL A 116 2.45 59.44 -16.68
CA VAL A 116 3.43 58.98 -17.68
C VAL A 116 4.17 57.74 -17.16
N LEU A 117 4.72 57.78 -15.94
CA LEU A 117 5.43 56.64 -15.33
C LEU A 117 4.53 55.39 -15.23
N VAL A 118 3.26 55.55 -14.87
CA VAL A 118 2.30 54.42 -14.83
C VAL A 118 2.10 53.83 -16.22
N THR A 119 1.98 54.65 -17.26
CA THR A 119 1.87 54.15 -18.64
C THR A 119 3.14 53.44 -19.10
N GLU A 120 4.32 53.96 -18.75
CA GLU A 120 5.60 53.32 -19.08
C GLU A 120 5.78 51.98 -18.35
N ILE A 121 5.40 51.90 -17.06
CA ILE A 121 5.41 50.64 -16.30
C ILE A 121 4.49 49.60 -16.93
N ASN A 122 3.27 50.00 -17.33
CA ASN A 122 2.33 49.08 -17.96
C ASN A 122 2.84 48.59 -19.33
N GLN A 123 3.46 49.48 -20.12
CA GLN A 123 4.08 49.09 -21.39
C GLN A 123 5.29 48.16 -21.16
N ALA A 124 6.12 48.41 -20.16
CA ALA A 124 7.24 47.55 -19.81
C ALA A 124 6.76 46.15 -19.37
N ARG A 125 5.72 46.06 -18.53
CA ARG A 125 5.11 44.79 -18.12
C ARG A 125 4.49 44.02 -19.28
N SER A 126 3.88 44.70 -20.24
CA SER A 126 3.37 44.04 -21.47
C SER A 126 4.46 43.52 -22.40
N LYS A 127 5.69 44.04 -22.26
CA LYS A 127 6.90 43.62 -22.99
C LYS A 127 7.75 42.62 -22.21
N GLU A 128 7.41 42.31 -20.94
CA GLU A 128 8.02 41.18 -20.23
C GLU A 128 7.74 39.89 -21.02
N PRO A 129 8.68 38.91 -21.02
CA PRO A 129 8.73 37.92 -22.08
C PRO A 129 7.72 36.79 -21.83
N THR A 130 6.44 37.06 -22.10
CA THR A 130 5.35 36.06 -22.10
C THR A 130 5.74 34.85 -22.93
N ARG A 131 6.39 35.06 -24.07
CA ARG A 131 6.90 33.98 -24.94
C ARG A 131 7.94 33.07 -24.25
N ALA A 132 8.84 33.61 -23.42
CA ALA A 132 9.82 32.78 -22.71
C ALA A 132 9.15 31.98 -21.59
N SER A 133 8.18 32.58 -20.89
CA SER A 133 7.34 31.90 -19.90
C SER A 133 6.51 30.79 -20.54
N ASP A 134 5.89 31.04 -21.68
CA ASP A 134 5.06 30.07 -22.41
C ASP A 134 5.88 28.88 -22.91
N LEU A 135 7.10 29.13 -23.43
CA LEU A 135 8.03 28.09 -23.81
C LEU A 135 8.47 27.26 -22.60
N CYS A 136 8.87 27.89 -21.49
CA CYS A 136 9.20 27.17 -20.26
C CYS A 136 8.01 26.34 -19.74
N GLN A 137 6.79 26.88 -19.83
CA GLN A 137 5.58 26.17 -19.43
C GLN A 137 5.25 25.00 -20.36
N GLN A 138 5.56 25.11 -21.65
CA GLN A 138 5.45 24.02 -22.61
C GLN A 138 6.45 22.90 -22.32
N GLU A 139 7.72 23.24 -22.09
CA GLU A 139 8.75 22.26 -21.70
C GLU A 139 8.39 21.56 -20.40
N LEU A 140 7.88 22.30 -19.40
CA LEU A 140 7.38 21.70 -18.15
C LEU A 140 6.21 20.73 -18.37
N ARG A 141 5.30 21.04 -19.31
CA ARG A 141 4.19 20.14 -19.66
C ARG A 141 4.71 18.87 -20.36
N GLU A 142 5.66 19.02 -21.27
CA GLU A 142 6.26 17.88 -21.98
C GLU A 142 7.04 16.98 -21.02
N LEU A 143 7.86 17.56 -20.13
CA LEU A 143 8.60 16.82 -19.10
C LEU A 143 7.66 16.09 -18.13
N ARG A 144 6.54 16.70 -17.73
CA ARG A 144 5.52 16.02 -16.91
C ARG A 144 4.91 14.84 -17.63
N LYS A 145 4.57 15.00 -18.91
CA LYS A 145 4.04 13.91 -19.74
C LYS A 145 5.05 12.77 -19.90
N GLN A 146 6.32 13.08 -20.10
CA GLN A 146 7.39 12.09 -20.14
C GLN A 146 7.53 11.36 -18.79
N LEU A 147 7.45 12.07 -17.67
CA LEU A 147 7.51 11.48 -16.34
C LEU A 147 6.32 10.55 -16.08
N GLU A 148 5.11 10.92 -16.51
CA GLU A 148 3.93 10.05 -16.43
C GLU A 148 4.07 8.79 -17.29
N LEU A 149 4.63 8.90 -18.50
CA LEU A 149 4.89 7.74 -19.36
C LEU A 149 5.94 6.81 -18.74
N LEU A 150 7.07 7.37 -18.29
CA LEU A 150 8.10 6.60 -17.59
C LEU A 150 7.57 5.98 -16.29
N GLY A 151 6.65 6.64 -15.59
CA GLY A 151 5.97 6.11 -14.43
C GLY A 151 5.13 4.87 -14.77
N LYS A 152 4.33 4.95 -15.85
CA LYS A 152 3.55 3.81 -16.35
C LYS A 152 4.42 2.65 -16.80
N ASP A 153 5.51 2.93 -17.54
CA ASP A 153 6.44 1.90 -17.99
C ASP A 153 7.14 1.24 -16.81
N ARG A 154 7.56 2.01 -15.81
CA ARG A 154 8.13 1.48 -14.55
C ARG A 154 7.13 0.58 -13.84
N ASP A 155 5.89 1.01 -13.69
CA ASP A 155 4.85 0.25 -13.00
C ASP A 155 4.51 -1.03 -13.78
N HIS A 156 4.52 -0.99 -15.11
CA HIS A 156 4.35 -2.16 -15.97
C HIS A 156 5.50 -3.17 -15.78
N ILE A 157 6.76 -2.72 -15.88
CA ILE A 157 7.95 -3.56 -15.68
C ILE A 157 8.00 -4.14 -14.26
N GLN A 158 7.56 -3.36 -13.26
CA GLN A 158 7.44 -3.82 -11.88
C GLN A 158 6.49 -5.03 -11.78
N VAL A 159 5.30 -4.94 -12.39
CA VAL A 159 4.32 -6.03 -12.40
C VAL A 159 4.88 -7.26 -13.13
N GLU A 160 5.53 -7.08 -14.29
CA GLU A 160 6.15 -8.20 -15.00
C GLU A 160 7.24 -8.88 -14.16
N ARG A 161 8.08 -8.09 -13.49
CA ARG A 161 9.13 -8.63 -12.61
C ARG A 161 8.56 -9.36 -11.40
N ASP A 162 7.47 -8.86 -10.82
CA ASP A 162 6.80 -9.51 -9.70
C ASP A 162 6.14 -10.83 -10.16
N ASN A 163 5.51 -10.85 -11.34
CA ASN A 163 4.99 -12.07 -11.97
C ASN A 163 6.10 -13.10 -12.24
N PHE A 164 7.24 -12.69 -12.83
CA PHE A 164 8.36 -13.60 -13.05
C PHE A 164 8.99 -14.10 -11.74
N ALA A 165 8.95 -13.30 -10.67
CA ALA A 165 9.41 -13.74 -9.35
C ALA A 165 8.49 -14.82 -8.76
N GLU A 166 7.18 -14.68 -8.93
CA GLU A 166 6.19 -15.70 -8.55
C GLU A 166 6.37 -17.00 -9.36
N ASP A 167 6.49 -16.89 -10.69
CA ASP A 167 6.76 -18.04 -11.56
C ASP A 167 8.05 -18.77 -11.18
N LEU A 168 9.11 -18.01 -10.89
CA LEU A 168 10.39 -18.57 -10.47
C LEU A 168 10.27 -19.26 -9.10
N ALA A 169 9.51 -18.69 -8.16
CA ALA A 169 9.25 -19.32 -6.87
C ALA A 169 8.46 -20.63 -7.04
N PHE A 170 7.42 -20.64 -7.88
CA PHE A 170 6.64 -21.84 -8.20
C PHE A 170 7.51 -22.92 -8.84
N LEU A 171 8.37 -22.56 -9.81
CA LEU A 171 9.29 -23.49 -10.46
C LEU A 171 10.33 -24.06 -9.49
N LYS A 172 10.84 -23.24 -8.55
CA LYS A 172 11.74 -23.72 -7.49
C LYS A 172 11.05 -24.72 -6.57
N GLN A 173 9.85 -24.40 -6.11
CA GLN A 173 9.06 -25.32 -5.28
C GLN A 173 8.84 -26.66 -6.01
N ARG A 174 8.44 -26.60 -7.29
CA ARG A 174 8.25 -27.81 -8.09
C ARG A 174 9.54 -28.60 -8.28
N LEU A 175 10.68 -27.93 -8.45
CA LEU A 175 11.98 -28.58 -8.52
C LEU A 175 12.31 -29.30 -7.21
N ASP A 176 12.11 -28.65 -6.07
CA ASP A 176 12.37 -29.24 -4.74
C ASP A 176 11.47 -30.47 -4.49
N GLU A 177 10.19 -30.40 -4.88
CA GLU A 177 9.26 -31.54 -4.83
C GLU A 177 9.74 -32.72 -5.70
N GLU A 178 10.22 -32.46 -6.92
CA GLU A 178 10.76 -33.51 -7.79
C GLU A 178 12.10 -34.07 -7.28
N VAL A 179 12.95 -33.25 -6.68
CA VAL A 179 14.17 -33.71 -6.02
C VAL A 179 13.84 -34.66 -4.87
N HIS A 180 12.87 -34.30 -4.02
CA HIS A 180 12.43 -35.18 -2.94
C HIS A 180 11.83 -36.49 -3.45
N LYS A 181 10.97 -36.45 -4.47
CA LYS A 181 10.43 -37.69 -5.10
C LYS A 181 11.54 -38.57 -5.67
N ARG A 182 12.57 -37.98 -6.28
CA ARG A 182 13.73 -38.71 -6.80
C ARG A 182 14.54 -39.34 -5.66
N GLU A 183 14.79 -38.61 -4.58
CA GLU A 183 15.48 -39.13 -3.39
C GLU A 183 14.70 -40.31 -2.76
N ASP A 184 13.38 -40.19 -2.61
CA ASP A 184 12.53 -41.27 -2.13
C ASP A 184 12.58 -42.49 -3.05
N ALA A 185 12.52 -42.29 -4.36
CA ALA A 185 12.65 -43.37 -5.35
C ALA A 185 14.04 -44.05 -5.30
N GLU A 186 15.11 -43.28 -5.14
CA GLU A 186 16.47 -43.80 -4.99
C GLU A 186 16.65 -44.59 -3.70
N ASN A 187 16.12 -44.08 -2.58
CA ASN A 187 16.10 -44.79 -1.30
C ASN A 187 15.36 -46.13 -1.42
N ASN A 188 14.18 -46.13 -2.05
CA ASN A 188 13.42 -47.36 -2.32
C ASN A 188 14.18 -48.35 -3.21
N LEU A 189 14.88 -47.87 -4.24
CA LEU A 189 15.72 -48.72 -5.09
C LEU A 189 16.84 -49.38 -4.30
N VAL A 190 17.53 -48.62 -3.43
CA VAL A 190 18.57 -49.16 -2.54
C VAL A 190 18.01 -50.23 -1.61
N LEU A 191 16.82 -50.03 -1.04
CA LEU A 191 16.14 -51.02 -0.22
C LEU A 191 15.80 -52.28 -1.02
N PHE A 192 15.19 -52.15 -2.20
CA PHE A 192 14.88 -53.30 -3.05
C PHE A 192 16.12 -54.06 -3.48
N ARG A 193 17.24 -53.37 -3.72
CA ARG A 193 18.51 -54.03 -4.03
C ARG A 193 19.00 -54.88 -2.86
N LYS A 194 18.90 -54.35 -1.63
CA LYS A 194 19.20 -55.11 -0.42
C LYS A 194 18.27 -56.32 -0.28
N ASP A 195 16.96 -56.15 -0.48
CA ASP A 195 16.00 -57.25 -0.39
C ASP A 195 16.30 -58.36 -1.42
N VAL A 196 16.71 -57.98 -2.63
CA VAL A 196 17.18 -58.93 -3.66
C VAL A 196 18.45 -59.65 -3.19
N ASP A 197 19.43 -58.93 -2.66
CA ASP A 197 20.67 -59.53 -2.14
C ASP A 197 20.35 -60.52 -1.00
N ASP A 198 19.50 -60.14 -0.03
CA ASP A 198 19.06 -60.97 1.09
C ASP A 198 18.29 -62.22 0.60
N ALA A 199 17.43 -62.06 -0.41
CA ALA A 199 16.73 -63.18 -1.05
C ALA A 199 17.69 -64.12 -1.80
N THR A 200 18.71 -63.59 -2.47
CA THR A 200 19.73 -64.41 -3.14
C THR A 200 20.58 -65.19 -2.15
N LEU A 201 20.97 -64.59 -1.02
CA LEU A 201 21.67 -65.30 0.06
C LEU A 201 20.82 -66.44 0.61
N SER A 202 19.54 -66.17 0.90
CA SER A 202 18.59 -67.18 1.37
C SER A 202 18.44 -68.33 0.36
N ARG A 203 18.38 -68.02 -0.95
CA ARG A 203 18.33 -69.02 -2.02
C ARG A 203 19.59 -69.88 -2.04
N LEU A 204 20.78 -69.27 -1.97
CA LEU A 204 22.07 -69.98 -1.96
C LEU A 204 22.23 -70.88 -0.72
N GLU A 205 21.75 -70.44 0.44
CA GLU A 205 21.73 -71.25 1.67
C GLU A 205 20.85 -72.49 1.51
N LEU A 206 19.66 -72.33 0.91
CA LEU A 206 18.77 -73.45 0.59
C LEU A 206 19.37 -74.39 -0.46
N GLU A 207 20.01 -73.87 -1.49
CA GLU A 207 20.73 -74.67 -2.51
C GLU A 207 21.83 -75.52 -1.87
N ARG A 208 22.68 -74.93 -1.02
CA ARG A 208 23.69 -75.68 -0.25
C ARG A 208 23.07 -76.74 0.66
N LYS A 209 21.92 -76.44 1.27
CA LYS A 209 21.24 -77.41 2.13
C LYS A 209 20.70 -78.58 1.31
N ILE A 210 20.19 -78.33 0.11
CA ILE A 210 19.75 -79.36 -0.83
C ILE A 210 20.95 -80.23 -1.24
N GLU A 211 22.07 -79.62 -1.64
CA GLU A 211 23.30 -80.35 -2.01
C GLU A 211 23.78 -81.23 -0.86
N SER A 212 23.89 -80.69 0.36
CA SER A 212 24.27 -81.46 1.55
C SER A 212 23.32 -82.62 1.85
N LEU A 213 22.00 -82.45 1.65
CA LEU A 213 21.03 -83.53 1.82
C LEU A 213 21.13 -84.57 0.69
N MET A 214 21.46 -84.16 -0.53
CA MET A 214 21.71 -85.08 -1.64
C MET A 214 22.96 -85.92 -1.40
N ASP A 215 24.06 -85.31 -0.94
CA ASP A 215 25.28 -86.02 -0.56
C ASP A 215 25.02 -87.03 0.55
N GLU A 216 24.23 -86.67 1.57
CA GLU A 216 23.82 -87.57 2.65
C GLU A 216 22.99 -88.75 2.12
N ILE A 217 22.04 -88.49 1.21
CA ILE A 217 21.25 -89.57 0.58
C ILE A 217 22.16 -90.49 -0.24
N GLU A 218 23.14 -89.96 -0.97
CA GLU A 218 24.07 -90.77 -1.75
C GLU A 218 24.98 -91.61 -0.84
N PHE A 219 25.47 -91.03 0.26
CA PHE A 219 26.23 -91.73 1.28
C PHE A 219 25.43 -92.89 1.89
N LEU A 220 24.19 -92.63 2.33
CA LEU A 220 23.30 -93.67 2.87
C LEU A 220 22.99 -94.78 1.86
N LYS A 221 22.82 -94.43 0.57
CA LYS A 221 22.63 -95.43 -0.49
C LYS A 221 23.85 -96.33 -0.65
N LYS A 222 25.06 -95.76 -0.70
CA LYS A 222 26.31 -96.52 -0.79
C LYS A 222 26.50 -97.42 0.42
N LEU A 223 26.25 -96.90 1.62
CA LEU A 223 26.31 -97.68 2.86
C LEU A 223 25.35 -98.87 2.83
N HIS A 224 24.09 -98.66 2.46
CA HIS A 224 23.13 -99.76 2.36
C HIS A 224 23.49 -100.77 1.25
N GLU A 225 24.08 -100.32 0.14
CA GLU A 225 24.54 -101.22 -0.94
C GLU A 225 25.72 -102.08 -0.47
N GLU A 226 26.66 -101.52 0.28
CA GLU A 226 27.75 -102.26 0.94
C GLU A 226 27.19 -103.25 1.97
N GLU A 227 26.29 -102.84 2.86
CA GLU A 227 25.65 -103.73 3.84
C GLU A 227 24.87 -104.87 3.18
N LEU A 228 24.14 -104.60 2.09
CA LEU A 228 23.44 -105.63 1.32
C LEU A 228 24.42 -106.59 0.63
N ASN A 229 25.52 -106.08 0.09
CA ASN A 229 26.57 -106.91 -0.50
C ASN A 229 27.22 -107.80 0.58
N ASP A 230 27.54 -107.27 1.75
CA ASP A 230 28.08 -108.03 2.88
C ASP A 230 27.11 -109.12 3.34
N VAL A 231 25.82 -108.81 3.46
CA VAL A 231 24.78 -109.80 3.78
C VAL A 231 24.66 -110.85 2.68
N GLN A 232 24.71 -110.45 1.41
CA GLN A 232 24.60 -111.38 0.28
C GLN A 232 25.82 -112.31 0.18
N VAL A 233 27.02 -111.80 0.44
CA VAL A 233 28.25 -112.60 0.58
C VAL A 233 28.14 -113.51 1.78
N SER A 234 27.66 -113.02 2.94
CA SER A 234 27.44 -113.84 4.13
C SER A 234 26.42 -114.96 3.91
N VAL A 235 25.39 -114.74 3.09
CA VAL A 235 24.37 -115.74 2.76
C VAL A 235 24.88 -116.75 1.72
N GLN A 236 25.69 -116.32 0.74
CA GLN A 236 26.31 -117.23 -0.24
C GLN A 236 27.50 -118.02 0.32
N ALA A 237 28.25 -117.45 1.27
CA ALA A 237 29.40 -118.10 1.91
C ALA A 237 29.02 -119.12 2.98
N GLN A 238 27.73 -119.34 3.24
CA GLN A 238 27.21 -120.30 4.22
C GLN A 238 26.48 -121.47 3.54
N PRO A 239 27.18 -122.52 3.08
CA PRO A 239 26.76 -123.88 3.34
C PRO A 239 27.13 -124.24 4.79
N VAL A 240 26.14 -124.73 5.55
CA VAL A 240 26.34 -125.27 6.90
C VAL A 240 27.33 -126.41 6.84
N HIS A 241 28.58 -126.14 7.21
CA HIS A 241 29.54 -127.16 7.63
C HIS A 241 30.36 -126.62 8.80
N MET A 242 30.01 -127.10 9.99
CA MET A 242 30.79 -126.96 11.21
C MET A 242 31.94 -127.97 11.18
N GLU A 243 33.17 -127.51 11.03
CA GLU A 243 34.34 -128.27 11.46
C GLU A 243 35.24 -127.41 12.34
N ILE A 244 35.45 -127.92 13.55
CA ILE A 244 36.22 -127.34 14.64
C ILE A 244 37.68 -127.77 14.43
N GLU A 245 38.52 -126.89 13.88
CA GLU A 245 39.97 -127.08 13.91
C GLU A 245 40.57 -126.35 15.12
N ALA A 246 41.03 -127.18 16.07
CA ALA A 246 41.78 -126.76 17.23
C ALA A 246 43.25 -126.51 16.85
N ALA A 247 43.71 -125.26 16.90
CA ALA A 247 45.14 -124.99 17.06
C ALA A 247 45.43 -123.61 17.67
N LYS A 248 46.28 -123.65 18.71
CA LYS A 248 46.76 -122.58 19.60
C LYS A 248 45.70 -121.98 20.51
N GLN A 249 45.74 -122.37 21.80
CA GLN A 249 45.13 -121.62 22.90
C GLN A 249 45.46 -120.12 22.72
N PRO A 250 44.51 -119.29 22.27
CA PRO A 250 44.64 -117.85 22.42
C PRO A 250 44.43 -117.60 23.91
N ASP A 251 45.20 -116.70 24.50
CA ASP A 251 45.00 -116.30 25.89
C ASP A 251 43.58 -115.72 26.03
N LEU A 252 42.62 -116.57 26.41
CA LEU A 252 41.19 -116.24 26.58
C LEU A 252 41.03 -115.08 27.57
N THR A 253 41.96 -114.98 28.51
CA THR A 253 42.07 -113.89 29.46
C THR A 253 42.38 -112.57 28.78
N SER A 254 43.26 -112.56 27.77
CA SER A 254 43.57 -111.37 26.96
C SER A 254 42.38 -110.96 26.11
N ALA A 255 41.73 -111.90 25.41
CA ALA A 255 40.59 -111.60 24.56
C ALA A 255 39.38 -111.07 25.36
N LEU A 256 39.08 -111.65 26.52
CA LEU A 256 38.04 -111.15 27.42
C LEU A 256 38.41 -109.77 28.02
N ARG A 257 39.69 -109.52 28.28
CA ARG A 257 40.18 -108.21 28.73
C ARG A 257 40.04 -107.16 27.63
N ASP A 258 40.33 -107.50 26.38
CA ASP A 258 40.17 -106.61 25.23
C ASP A 258 38.70 -106.30 24.95
N ILE A 259 37.81 -107.30 24.98
CA ILE A 259 36.37 -107.10 24.84
C ILE A 259 35.86 -106.18 25.95
N ARG A 260 36.27 -106.41 27.20
CA ARG A 260 35.90 -105.53 28.33
C ARG A 260 36.41 -104.11 28.13
N SER A 261 37.67 -103.95 27.71
CA SER A 261 38.28 -102.64 27.41
C SER A 261 37.54 -101.91 26.29
N GLN A 262 37.10 -102.63 25.25
CA GLN A 262 36.31 -102.05 24.16
C GLN A 262 34.94 -101.62 24.65
N TYR A 263 34.23 -102.44 25.43
CA TYR A 263 32.95 -102.05 26.02
C TYR A 263 33.08 -100.85 26.96
N GLU A 264 34.13 -100.79 27.76
CA GLU A 264 34.40 -99.65 28.65
C GLU A 264 34.70 -98.38 27.85
N THR A 265 35.45 -98.49 26.75
CA THR A 265 35.72 -97.38 25.83
C THR A 265 34.45 -96.91 25.12
N ILE A 266 33.60 -97.83 24.64
CA ILE A 266 32.33 -97.50 23.97
C ILE A 266 31.36 -96.86 24.97
N ALA A 267 31.27 -97.38 26.19
CA ALA A 267 30.44 -96.80 27.23
C ALA A 267 30.91 -95.39 27.62
N ALA A 268 32.22 -95.19 27.81
CA ALA A 268 32.79 -93.88 28.08
C ALA A 268 32.55 -92.89 26.92
N LYS A 269 32.71 -93.36 25.67
CA LYS A 269 32.45 -92.58 24.46
C LYS A 269 30.98 -92.19 24.34
N ASN A 270 30.06 -93.11 24.61
CA ASN A 270 28.62 -92.86 24.59
C ASN A 270 28.18 -91.81 25.63
N VAL A 271 28.73 -91.89 26.85
CA VAL A 271 28.47 -90.88 27.90
C VAL A 271 29.02 -89.52 27.48
N GLN A 272 30.25 -89.46 26.97
CA GLN A 272 30.87 -88.21 26.51
C GLN A 272 30.09 -87.58 25.34
N GLU A 273 29.74 -88.38 24.33
CA GLU A 273 28.95 -87.92 23.18
C GLU A 273 27.56 -87.42 23.61
N SER A 274 26.93 -88.10 24.58
CA SER A 274 25.65 -87.65 25.15
C SER A 274 25.81 -86.33 25.90
N GLU A 275 26.85 -86.17 26.72
CA GLU A 275 27.12 -84.92 27.42
C GLU A 275 27.40 -83.76 26.45
N ASP A 276 28.22 -83.98 25.43
CA ASP A 276 28.57 -82.96 24.45
C ASP A 276 27.35 -82.59 23.59
N TRP A 277 26.50 -83.58 23.27
CA TRP A 277 25.21 -83.34 22.62
C TRP A 277 24.28 -82.47 23.49
N TYR A 278 24.15 -82.78 24.79
CA TYR A 278 23.35 -81.96 25.70
C TYR A 278 23.94 -80.57 25.88
N LYS A 279 25.26 -80.43 26.03
CA LYS A 279 25.94 -79.13 26.14
C LYS A 279 25.70 -78.27 24.90
N SER A 280 25.82 -78.86 23.71
CA SER A 280 25.52 -78.16 22.45
C SER A 280 24.06 -77.73 22.39
N LYS A 281 23.11 -78.61 22.76
CA LYS A 281 21.68 -78.26 22.77
C LYS A 281 21.34 -77.17 23.78
N PHE A 282 21.95 -77.19 24.96
CA PHE A 282 21.80 -76.12 25.94
C PHE A 282 22.39 -74.80 25.44
N ALA A 283 23.56 -74.82 24.80
CA ALA A 283 24.16 -73.64 24.19
C ALA A 283 23.27 -73.05 23.09
N ASP A 284 22.75 -73.89 22.18
CA ASP A 284 21.84 -73.46 21.11
C ASP A 284 20.57 -72.81 21.67
N LEU A 285 19.96 -73.42 22.69
CA LEU A 285 18.76 -72.89 23.34
C LEU A 285 19.04 -71.58 24.08
N SER A 286 20.18 -71.50 24.78
CA SER A 286 20.62 -70.28 25.48
C SER A 286 20.87 -69.14 24.49
N ASP A 287 21.56 -69.43 23.39
CA ASP A 287 21.84 -68.45 22.34
C ASP A 287 20.56 -67.99 21.63
N ALA A 288 19.62 -68.90 21.34
CA ALA A 288 18.32 -68.55 20.79
C ALA A 288 17.51 -67.66 21.75
N ALA A 289 17.52 -67.96 23.05
CA ALA A 289 16.87 -67.15 24.08
C ALA A 289 17.50 -65.75 24.17
N ASN A 290 18.85 -65.66 24.13
CA ASN A 290 19.57 -64.39 24.13
C ASN A 290 19.25 -63.55 22.89
N ARG A 291 19.24 -64.14 21.70
CA ARG A 291 18.86 -63.45 20.45
C ARG A 291 17.42 -62.95 20.50
N ASN A 292 16.48 -63.76 21.01
CA ASN A 292 15.09 -63.34 21.17
C ASN A 292 14.95 -62.19 22.20
N SER A 293 15.68 -62.26 23.32
CA SER A 293 15.71 -61.18 24.31
C SER A 293 16.25 -59.88 23.73
N GLU A 294 17.31 -59.95 22.93
CA GLU A 294 17.89 -58.77 22.27
C GLU A 294 16.98 -58.21 21.17
N ALA A 295 16.34 -59.07 20.37
CA ALA A 295 15.33 -58.66 19.39
C ALA A 295 14.15 -57.95 20.06
N LEU A 296 13.69 -58.45 21.21
CA LEU A 296 12.63 -57.82 22.00
C LEU A 296 13.09 -56.46 22.58
N ARG A 297 14.35 -56.37 23.03
CA ARG A 297 14.94 -55.11 23.51
C ARG A 297 15.00 -54.07 22.40
N GLN A 298 15.45 -54.48 21.21
CA GLN A 298 15.52 -53.61 20.04
C GLN A 298 14.12 -53.14 19.60
N ALA A 299 13.16 -54.05 19.47
CA ALA A 299 11.78 -53.71 19.12
C ALA A 299 11.15 -52.71 20.12
N LYS A 300 11.45 -52.86 21.42
CA LYS A 300 11.01 -51.88 22.44
C LYS A 300 11.70 -50.52 22.29
N GLN A 301 12.99 -50.50 21.92
CA GLN A 301 13.72 -49.28 21.67
C GLN A 301 13.14 -48.54 20.45
N ASP A 302 12.91 -49.25 19.35
CA ASP A 302 12.33 -48.69 18.13
C ASP A 302 10.91 -48.15 18.37
N MET A 303 10.08 -48.89 19.11
CA MET A 303 8.76 -48.42 19.53
C MET A 303 8.83 -47.11 20.34
N ASN A 304 9.80 -47.00 21.25
CA ASN A 304 9.99 -45.78 22.04
C ASN A 304 10.50 -44.61 21.19
N GLU A 305 11.37 -44.88 20.22
CA GLU A 305 11.85 -43.90 19.24
C GLU A 305 10.69 -43.35 18.39
N SER A 306 9.89 -44.24 17.80
CA SER A 306 8.69 -43.85 17.03
C SER A 306 7.71 -43.04 17.88
N ARG A 307 7.52 -43.42 19.16
CA ARG A 307 6.68 -42.65 20.08
C ARG A 307 7.23 -41.24 20.33
N ARG A 308 8.55 -41.07 20.47
CA ARG A 308 9.19 -39.75 20.61
C ARG A 308 9.04 -38.92 19.34
N GLN A 309 9.22 -39.53 18.17
CA GLN A 309 9.02 -38.85 16.88
C GLN A 309 7.57 -38.36 16.73
N ILE A 310 6.58 -39.19 17.04
CA ILE A 310 5.16 -38.80 17.04
C ILE A 310 4.93 -37.61 17.96
N GLN A 311 5.49 -37.62 19.18
CA GLN A 311 5.35 -36.50 20.12
C GLN A 311 6.01 -35.21 19.60
N SER A 312 7.21 -35.32 19.01
CA SER A 312 7.91 -34.17 18.42
C SER A 312 7.12 -33.55 17.27
N LEU A 313 6.65 -34.38 16.32
CA LEU A 313 5.84 -33.94 15.19
C LEU A 313 4.50 -33.36 15.65
N THR A 314 3.88 -33.92 16.68
CA THR A 314 2.65 -33.36 17.27
C THR A 314 2.90 -31.96 17.84
N CYS A 315 3.99 -31.76 18.57
CA CYS A 315 4.36 -30.45 19.10
C CYS A 315 4.66 -29.43 17.99
N GLU A 316 5.31 -29.87 16.90
CA GLU A 316 5.57 -29.03 15.73
C GLU A 316 4.29 -28.62 15.04
N VAL A 317 3.37 -29.57 14.81
CA VAL A 317 2.04 -29.30 14.23
C VAL A 317 1.25 -28.31 15.09
N ASP A 318 1.24 -28.49 16.41
CA ASP A 318 0.53 -27.57 17.31
C ASP A 318 1.21 -26.19 17.37
N GLY A 319 2.54 -26.13 17.29
CA GLY A 319 3.29 -24.89 17.14
C GLY A 319 2.93 -24.15 15.84
N LEU A 320 2.90 -24.85 14.70
CA LEU A 320 2.53 -24.30 13.40
C LEU A 320 1.05 -23.86 13.35
N LYS A 321 0.14 -24.60 13.99
CA LYS A 321 -1.24 -24.15 14.16
C LYS A 321 -1.30 -22.85 14.96
N GLY A 322 -0.56 -22.76 16.06
CA GLY A 322 -0.49 -21.55 16.88
C GLY A 322 0.03 -20.33 16.12
N THR A 323 1.09 -20.49 15.32
CA THR A 323 1.61 -19.40 14.48
C THR A 323 0.63 -19.02 13.36
N ASN A 324 -0.03 -20.00 12.72
CA ASN A 324 -1.04 -19.75 11.70
C ASN A 324 -2.22 -18.95 12.29
N GLU A 325 -2.77 -19.36 13.44
CA GLU A 325 -3.82 -18.61 14.10
C GLU A 325 -3.38 -17.18 14.50
N ALA A 326 -2.13 -16.99 14.91
CA ALA A 326 -1.60 -15.68 15.23
C ALA A 326 -1.52 -14.78 13.98
N LEU A 327 -1.06 -15.32 12.85
CA LEU A 327 -1.02 -14.61 11.57
C LEU A 327 -2.43 -14.28 11.06
N LEU A 328 -3.38 -15.20 11.15
CA LEU A 328 -4.78 -14.93 10.78
C LEU A 328 -5.40 -13.82 11.64
N ARG A 329 -5.12 -13.82 12.96
CA ARG A 329 -5.55 -12.73 13.85
C ARG A 329 -4.90 -11.40 13.46
N GLN A 330 -3.60 -11.41 13.14
CA GLN A 330 -2.90 -10.21 12.70
C GLN A 330 -3.46 -9.66 11.39
N MET A 331 -3.72 -10.52 10.41
CA MET A 331 -4.34 -10.16 9.13
C MET A 331 -5.71 -9.53 9.35
N LYS A 332 -6.58 -10.17 10.14
CA LYS A 332 -7.89 -9.63 10.49
C LYS A 332 -7.79 -8.26 11.18
N ASN A 333 -6.86 -8.09 12.11
CA ASN A 333 -6.65 -6.79 12.78
C ASN A 333 -6.20 -5.71 11.78
N MET A 334 -5.35 -6.04 10.80
CA MET A 334 -4.94 -5.10 9.75
C MET A 334 -6.10 -4.76 8.82
N GLU A 335 -6.92 -5.74 8.42
CA GLU A 335 -8.13 -5.51 7.64
C GLU A 335 -9.13 -4.60 8.37
N GLU A 336 -9.34 -4.83 9.67
CA GLU A 336 -10.18 -3.95 10.51
C GLU A 336 -9.59 -2.54 10.62
N GLN A 337 -8.27 -2.39 10.79
CA GLN A 337 -7.59 -1.09 10.81
C GLN A 337 -7.76 -0.34 9.48
N PHE A 338 -7.51 -1.00 8.35
CA PHE A 338 -7.72 -0.39 7.03
C PHE A 338 -9.19 -0.06 6.78
N GLY A 339 -10.11 -0.91 7.23
CA GLY A 339 -11.54 -0.63 7.19
C GLY A 339 -11.91 0.65 7.96
N MET A 340 -11.35 0.82 9.16
CA MET A 340 -11.54 2.05 9.96
C MET A 340 -10.91 3.27 9.29
N GLU A 341 -9.69 3.16 8.75
CA GLU A 341 -9.04 4.27 8.03
C GLU A 341 -9.83 4.68 6.78
N ALA A 342 -10.30 3.71 5.99
CA ALA A 342 -11.14 3.97 4.83
C ALA A 342 -12.46 4.67 5.22
N ALA A 343 -13.10 4.23 6.31
CA ALA A 343 -14.29 4.90 6.84
C ALA A 343 -13.98 6.34 7.27
N ASN A 344 -12.86 6.58 7.97
CA ASN A 344 -12.44 7.93 8.36
C ASN A 344 -12.19 8.84 7.14
N TYR A 345 -11.55 8.32 6.08
CA TYR A 345 -11.38 9.07 4.84
C TYR A 345 -12.72 9.36 4.16
N GLN A 346 -13.65 8.41 4.14
CA GLN A 346 -14.99 8.61 3.60
C GLN A 346 -15.78 9.67 4.36
N ASP A 347 -15.70 9.67 5.70
CA ASP A 347 -16.31 10.69 6.56
C ASP A 347 -15.69 12.07 6.30
N THR A 348 -14.37 12.12 6.11
CA THR A 348 -13.67 13.35 5.75
C THR A 348 -14.14 13.90 4.42
N ILE A 349 -14.24 13.04 3.40
CA ILE A 349 -14.72 13.40 2.07
C ILE A 349 -16.15 13.91 2.17
N GLY A 350 -17.04 13.20 2.87
CA GLY A 350 -18.42 13.65 3.08
C GLY A 350 -18.49 15.00 3.81
N GLY A 351 -17.61 15.23 4.79
CA GLY A 351 -17.44 16.51 5.44
C GLY A 351 -17.00 17.61 4.48
N LEU A 352 -16.06 17.36 3.56
CA LEU A 352 -15.63 18.34 2.57
C LEU A 352 -16.70 18.60 1.50
N GLU A 353 -17.41 17.58 1.05
CA GLU A 353 -18.50 17.69 0.07
C GLU A 353 -19.65 18.55 0.61
N GLN A 354 -20.03 18.34 1.87
CA GLN A 354 -20.99 19.21 2.54
C GLN A 354 -20.50 20.66 2.62
N GLU A 355 -19.19 20.92 2.62
CA GLU A 355 -18.65 22.28 2.68
C GLU A 355 -18.87 22.98 1.37
N VAL A 356 -18.46 22.28 0.32
CA VAL A 356 -18.59 22.76 -1.04
C VAL A 356 -20.06 23.03 -1.33
N GLN A 357 -20.96 22.17 -0.88
CA GLN A 357 -22.40 22.37 -1.02
C GLN A 357 -22.89 23.60 -0.24
N HIS A 358 -22.51 23.74 1.03
CA HIS A 358 -22.86 24.90 1.85
C HIS A 358 -22.37 26.22 1.24
N MET A 359 -21.12 26.26 0.77
CA MET A 359 -20.55 27.45 0.13
C MET A 359 -21.21 27.79 -1.21
N LYS A 360 -21.62 26.78 -1.98
CA LYS A 360 -22.42 26.98 -3.21
C LYS A 360 -23.79 27.58 -2.90
N GLU A 361 -24.44 27.14 -1.83
CA GLU A 361 -25.73 27.67 -1.38
C GLU A 361 -25.60 29.13 -0.92
N GLU A 362 -24.57 29.43 -0.13
CA GLU A 362 -24.25 30.80 0.30
C GLU A 362 -23.91 31.71 -0.88
N MET A 363 -23.11 31.24 -1.85
CA MET A 363 -22.85 31.98 -3.09
C MET A 363 -24.14 32.28 -3.86
N SER A 364 -25.03 31.28 -3.98
CA SER A 364 -26.31 31.42 -4.65
C SER A 364 -27.23 32.40 -3.91
N ARG A 365 -27.17 32.45 -2.58
CA ARG A 365 -27.88 33.42 -1.74
C ARG A 365 -27.36 34.83 -1.99
N HIS A 366 -26.05 35.04 -1.96
CA HIS A 366 -25.46 36.35 -2.26
C HIS A 366 -25.79 36.83 -3.67
N LEU A 367 -25.73 35.96 -4.68
CA LEU A 367 -26.12 36.33 -6.05
C LEU A 367 -27.57 36.83 -6.13
N ARG A 368 -28.50 36.21 -5.40
CA ARG A 368 -29.88 36.69 -5.29
C ARG A 368 -29.97 38.05 -4.61
N GLU A 369 -29.30 38.22 -3.47
CA GLU A 369 -29.25 39.50 -2.73
C GLU A 369 -28.66 40.63 -3.60
N TYR A 370 -27.62 40.35 -4.40
CA TYR A 370 -27.05 41.31 -5.35
C TYR A 370 -28.02 41.67 -6.47
N GLN A 371 -28.73 40.69 -7.04
CA GLN A 371 -29.74 40.94 -8.06
C GLN A 371 -30.89 41.80 -7.53
N ASP A 372 -31.34 41.54 -6.30
CA ASP A 372 -32.39 42.33 -5.65
C ASP A 372 -31.93 43.78 -5.41
N LEU A 373 -30.70 43.97 -4.94
CA LEU A 373 -30.12 45.30 -4.76
C LEU A 373 -29.96 46.05 -6.09
N LEU A 374 -29.55 45.35 -7.15
CA LEU A 374 -29.48 45.90 -8.51
C LEU A 374 -30.87 46.35 -8.98
N ASN A 375 -31.90 45.54 -8.76
CA ASN A 375 -33.28 45.88 -9.11
C ASN A 375 -33.75 47.15 -8.37
N VAL A 376 -33.44 47.28 -7.07
CA VAL A 376 -33.74 48.51 -6.29
C VAL A 376 -32.97 49.71 -6.85
N LYS A 377 -31.69 49.55 -7.18
CA LYS A 377 -30.88 50.62 -7.78
C LYS A 377 -31.47 51.10 -9.11
N MET A 378 -31.91 50.17 -9.96
CA MET A 378 -32.56 50.51 -11.22
C MET A 378 -33.88 51.26 -11.00
N ALA A 379 -34.69 50.86 -10.00
CA ALA A 379 -35.90 51.59 -9.65
C ALA A 379 -35.59 53.03 -9.20
N LEU A 380 -34.57 53.21 -8.36
CA LEU A 380 -34.11 54.53 -7.93
C LEU A 380 -33.57 55.38 -9.10
N ASP A 381 -32.84 54.80 -10.05
CA ASP A 381 -32.39 55.53 -11.24
C ASP A 381 -33.58 56.03 -12.07
N ILE A 382 -34.63 55.20 -12.21
CA ILE A 382 -35.87 55.58 -12.89
C ILE A 382 -36.55 56.72 -12.12
N GLU A 383 -36.68 56.61 -10.80
CA GLU A 383 -37.24 57.68 -9.96
C GLU A 383 -36.45 58.99 -10.13
N ILE A 384 -35.12 58.95 -10.03
CA ILE A 384 -34.26 60.14 -10.25
C ILE A 384 -34.45 60.71 -11.65
N ALA A 385 -34.53 59.88 -12.69
CA ALA A 385 -34.78 60.32 -14.05
C ALA A 385 -36.16 60.99 -14.19
N THR A 386 -37.19 60.44 -13.53
CA THR A 386 -38.52 61.06 -13.51
C THR A 386 -38.52 62.39 -12.75
N TYR A 387 -37.89 62.47 -11.58
CA TYR A 387 -37.75 63.71 -10.81
C TYR A 387 -37.01 64.79 -11.60
N ARG A 388 -35.90 64.44 -12.29
CA ARG A 388 -35.18 65.35 -13.19
C ARG A 388 -36.09 65.90 -14.29
N LYS A 389 -36.86 65.02 -14.96
CA LYS A 389 -37.79 65.43 -16.03
C LYS A 389 -38.92 66.35 -15.51
N LEU A 390 -39.42 66.12 -14.30
CA LEU A 390 -40.41 66.98 -13.64
C LEU A 390 -39.81 68.36 -13.31
N LEU A 391 -38.58 68.40 -12.79
CA LEU A 391 -37.85 69.64 -12.50
C LEU A 391 -37.55 70.44 -13.76
N GLU A 392 -37.08 69.80 -14.84
CA GLU A 392 -36.90 70.43 -16.16
C GLU A 392 -38.22 71.01 -16.71
N GLY A 393 -39.35 70.35 -16.45
CA GLY A 393 -40.69 70.85 -16.79
C GLY A 393 -41.14 72.05 -15.96
N GLU A 394 -40.74 72.16 -14.70
CA GLU A 394 -40.96 73.34 -13.84
C GLU A 394 -40.02 74.50 -14.20
N GLU A 395 -38.76 74.22 -14.49
CA GLU A 395 -37.83 75.22 -15.04
C GLU A 395 -38.34 75.79 -16.36
N SER A 396 -39.00 74.97 -17.20
CA SER A 396 -39.68 75.41 -18.42
C SER A 396 -40.94 76.27 -18.19
N ARG A 397 -41.55 76.21 -16.99
CA ARG A 397 -42.68 77.08 -16.59
C ARG A 397 -42.22 78.38 -15.94
N ILE A 398 -41.11 78.36 -15.20
CA ILE A 398 -40.53 79.54 -14.55
C ILE A 398 -39.66 80.34 -15.54
N ALA A 399 -39.07 79.70 -16.55
CA ALA A 399 -38.44 80.38 -17.68
C ALA A 399 -39.47 80.75 -18.75
N VAL A 400 -39.88 82.01 -18.78
CA VAL A 400 -40.44 82.59 -20.02
C VAL A 400 -39.31 82.70 -21.06
N PRO A 401 -39.54 82.36 -22.35
CA PRO A 401 -38.47 81.96 -23.28
C PRO A 401 -37.71 83.10 -23.98
N ILE A 402 -36.41 82.88 -24.25
CA ILE A 402 -35.78 83.28 -25.53
C ILE A 402 -35.36 81.98 -26.23
N HIS A 403 -35.94 81.80 -27.42
CA HIS A 403 -35.83 80.70 -28.38
C HIS A 403 -34.41 80.16 -28.62
N SER A 404 -34.25 78.85 -28.87
CA SER A 404 -34.28 78.31 -30.25
C SER A 404 -34.05 76.79 -30.33
N LEU A 405 -34.59 76.24 -31.42
CA LEU A 405 -34.86 74.84 -31.77
C LEU A 405 -33.66 74.07 -32.35
N THR A 406 -33.63 72.74 -32.18
CA THR A 406 -33.37 71.71 -33.24
C THR A 406 -33.59 70.30 -32.66
N SER A 407 -34.70 69.63 -32.98
CA SER A 407 -34.88 68.66 -34.09
C SER A 407 -34.39 67.22 -33.82
N LEU A 408 -35.38 66.32 -33.68
CA LEU A 408 -35.50 65.00 -34.33
C LEU A 408 -34.37 63.96 -34.14
N SER A 409 -34.69 62.87 -33.42
CA SER A 409 -34.81 61.53 -34.04
C SER A 409 -35.29 60.50 -33.03
N ILE A 410 -36.55 60.09 -33.20
CA ILE A 410 -37.10 58.86 -32.65
C ILE A 410 -36.69 57.74 -33.60
N LYS A 411 -35.85 56.81 -33.12
CA LYS A 411 -35.63 55.51 -33.76
C LYS A 411 -35.66 54.44 -32.67
N SER A 412 -36.76 53.70 -32.66
CA SER A 412 -36.94 52.43 -31.97
C SER A 412 -35.99 51.37 -32.53
N PRO A 413 -35.60 50.40 -31.69
CA PRO A 413 -35.73 49.02 -32.12
C PRO A 413 -36.49 48.19 -31.08
N ALA A 414 -37.43 47.39 -31.56
CA ALA A 414 -38.01 46.27 -30.83
C ALA A 414 -36.96 45.15 -30.70
N PRO A 415 -36.94 44.36 -29.61
CA PRO A 415 -36.24 43.08 -29.60
C PRO A 415 -37.18 41.98 -30.12
N GLU A 416 -36.80 41.36 -31.23
CA GLU A 416 -37.34 40.04 -31.59
C GLU A 416 -36.69 38.97 -30.71
N ILE A 417 -37.54 38.15 -30.14
CA ILE A 417 -37.24 36.95 -29.36
C ILE A 417 -37.26 35.78 -30.35
N ASP A 418 -36.10 35.20 -30.65
CA ASP A 418 -35.92 33.87 -31.26
C ASP A 418 -34.38 33.62 -31.32
N ARG A 419 -33.75 32.51 -30.95
CA ARG A 419 -34.12 31.10 -30.76
C ARG A 419 -33.12 30.45 -29.79
N SER A 420 -33.61 29.56 -28.94
CA SER A 420 -32.82 28.51 -28.30
C SER A 420 -32.34 27.50 -29.35
N THR A 421 -31.03 27.44 -29.62
CA THR A 421 -30.42 26.31 -30.32
C THR A 421 -29.85 25.33 -29.30
N GLU A 422 -30.60 24.25 -29.04
CA GLU A 422 -30.11 23.07 -28.32
C GLU A 422 -28.90 22.48 -29.05
N THR A 423 -27.72 22.64 -28.47
CA THR A 423 -26.52 21.92 -28.90
C THR A 423 -26.64 20.45 -28.50
N HIS A 424 -27.08 19.59 -29.43
CA HIS A 424 -27.00 18.15 -29.27
C HIS A 424 -25.53 17.71 -29.29
N THR A 425 -24.98 17.35 -28.14
CA THR A 425 -23.66 16.72 -28.06
C THR A 425 -23.75 15.27 -28.54
N ARG A 426 -23.34 15.00 -29.79
CA ARG A 426 -23.14 13.63 -30.29
C ARG A 426 -21.85 13.06 -29.71
N LYS A 427 -21.94 11.95 -28.99
CA LYS A 427 -20.77 11.18 -28.50
C LYS A 427 -20.47 10.05 -29.47
N THR A 428 -19.32 10.11 -30.12
CA THR A 428 -18.76 8.99 -30.91
C THR A 428 -17.95 8.08 -30.00
N VAL A 429 -18.32 6.81 -29.91
CA VAL A 429 -17.57 5.80 -29.15
C VAL A 429 -16.67 5.04 -30.14
N VAL A 430 -15.36 5.07 -29.88
CA VAL A 430 -14.37 4.28 -30.62
C VAL A 430 -14.07 3.03 -29.80
N ILE A 431 -14.31 1.86 -30.38
CA ILE A 431 -14.03 0.57 -29.74
C ILE A 431 -12.79 0.01 -30.42
N LYS A 432 -11.71 -0.17 -29.65
CA LYS A 432 -10.49 -0.83 -30.08
C LYS A 432 -10.47 -2.24 -29.53
N THR A 433 -10.48 -3.22 -30.43
CA THR A 433 -10.32 -4.63 -30.06
C THR A 433 -8.90 -5.05 -30.44
N ILE A 434 -8.17 -5.59 -29.47
CA ILE A 434 -6.80 -6.08 -29.65
C ILE A 434 -6.88 -7.59 -29.60
N GLU A 435 -6.76 -8.25 -30.75
CA GLU A 435 -6.59 -9.70 -30.82
C GLU A 435 -5.10 -10.02 -30.97
N THR A 436 -4.61 -10.92 -30.12
CA THR A 436 -3.22 -11.38 -30.17
C THR A 436 -3.24 -12.80 -30.71
N ARG A 437 -2.74 -13.00 -31.93
CA ARG A 437 -2.57 -14.34 -32.51
C ARG A 437 -1.16 -14.43 -33.09
N ASP A 438 -0.42 -15.43 -32.64
CA ASP A 438 0.94 -15.74 -33.08
C ASP A 438 1.96 -14.59 -32.92
N GLY A 439 1.87 -13.83 -31.84
CA GLY A 439 2.89 -12.85 -31.44
C GLY A 439 2.89 -11.53 -32.23
N GLU A 440 2.04 -11.36 -33.24
CA GLU A 440 1.77 -10.06 -33.87
C GLU A 440 0.45 -9.47 -33.37
N GLN A 441 0.49 -8.22 -32.92
CA GLN A 441 -0.69 -7.47 -32.49
C GLN A 441 -1.36 -6.83 -33.72
N VAL A 442 -2.53 -7.33 -34.10
CA VAL A 442 -3.34 -6.70 -35.16
C VAL A 442 -4.44 -5.87 -34.51
N VAL A 443 -4.32 -4.54 -34.63
CA VAL A 443 -5.31 -3.60 -34.11
C VAL A 443 -6.35 -3.33 -35.18
N THR A 444 -7.60 -3.74 -34.94
CA THR A 444 -8.75 -3.40 -35.80
C THR A 444 -9.60 -2.32 -35.13
N GLU A 445 -9.75 -1.18 -35.81
CA GLU A 445 -10.56 -0.05 -35.33
C GLU A 445 -11.92 -0.06 -36.04
N SER A 446 -13.00 -0.20 -35.27
CA SER A 446 -14.37 -0.13 -35.80
C SER A 446 -15.12 1.03 -35.15
N ARG A 447 -15.59 1.97 -35.98
CA ARG A 447 -16.38 3.13 -35.57
C ARG A 447 -17.86 2.80 -35.67
N LYS A 448 -18.57 2.81 -34.53
CA LYS A 448 -20.02 2.61 -34.50
C LYS A 448 -20.71 3.91 -34.07
N GLU A 449 -21.54 4.44 -34.95
CA GLU A 449 -22.39 5.60 -34.65
C GLU A 449 -23.67 5.10 -33.96
N GLN A 450 -23.94 5.58 -32.75
CA GLN A 450 -25.15 5.24 -32.01
C GLN A 450 -26.10 6.44 -32.09
N SER A 451 -27.14 6.33 -32.92
CA SER A 451 -28.25 7.27 -32.94
C SER A 451 -29.21 6.92 -31.80
N SER A 452 -29.34 7.79 -30.80
CA SER A 452 -30.50 7.74 -29.91
C SER A 452 -31.68 8.37 -30.66
N GLU A 453 -32.55 7.54 -31.24
CA GLU A 453 -33.90 7.98 -31.56
C GLU A 453 -34.63 8.17 -30.23
N GLY A 454 -34.93 9.43 -29.90
CA GLY A 454 -35.84 9.76 -28.81
C GLY A 454 -37.27 9.46 -29.25
N GLU A 455 -37.93 8.59 -28.51
CA GLU A 455 -39.39 8.43 -28.54
C GLU A 455 -40.07 9.79 -28.33
N LYS A 456 -41.06 10.06 -29.18
CA LYS A 456 -42.15 10.99 -28.92
C LYS A 456 -43.46 10.24 -29.02
#